data_AF-A0AAV5MPI3-F1
#
_entry.id   AF-A0AAV5MPI3-F1
#
_cell.length_a   1.000
_cell.length_b   1.000
_cell.length_c   1.000
_cell.angle_alpha   90.00
_cell.angle_beta   90.00
_cell.angle_gamma   90.00
#
_symmetry.space_group_name_H-M   'P 1'
#
loop_
_entity.id
_entity.type
_entity.pdbx_description
1 polymer ?
#
loop_
_entity_poly.entity_id
_entity_poly.type
_entity_poly.pdbx_seq_one_letter_code
_entity_poly.pdbx_strand_id
1 'polypeptide(L)'
;MFGCGLPVCAISYSCIQEFDKVEKNGLLFSSLSELANELLMLFKGFPDEYNALKSLRNGALVMSSSARWDTEWEEHAKPLISEVS
;
A
#
# COMPACT_ATOMS: atom_id res chain seq x y z
N MET A 1 3.83 5.39 -1.39
CA MET A 1 3.78 5.10 0.06
C MET A 1 4.34 3.72 0.40
N PHE A 2 4.20 2.68 -0.42
CA PHE A 2 4.72 1.33 -0.11
C PHE A 2 6.21 1.26 0.23
N GLY A 3 7.05 2.16 -0.32
CA GLY A 3 8.47 2.22 0.01
C GLY A 3 8.80 2.44 1.50
N CYS A 4 7.84 2.88 2.33
CA CYS A 4 8.03 2.97 3.79
C CYS A 4 7.61 1.72 4.58
N GLY A 5 7.11 0.67 3.92
CA GLY A 5 6.79 -0.61 4.57
C GLY A 5 5.57 -0.58 5.49
N LEU A 6 4.65 0.38 5.28
CA LEU A 6 3.44 0.53 6.07
C LEU A 6 2.19 0.15 5.26
N PRO A 7 1.22 -0.54 5.89
CA PRO A 7 -0.07 -0.81 5.26
C PRO A 7 -0.90 0.48 5.14
N VAL A 8 -1.75 0.56 4.11
CA VAL A 8 -2.48 1.79 3.76
C VAL A 8 -3.97 1.51 3.59
N CYS A 9 -4.83 2.37 4.15
CA CYS A 9 -6.24 2.47 3.74
C CYS A 9 -6.37 3.65 2.78
N ALA A 10 -6.82 3.42 1.55
CA ALA A 10 -6.93 4.46 0.53
C ALA A 10 -8.36 4.57 -0.02
N ILE A 11 -8.74 5.77 -0.46
CA ILE A 11 -10.03 6.00 -1.11
C ILE A 11 -10.00 5.34 -2.49
N SER A 12 -11.08 4.66 -2.88
CA SER A 12 -11.23 3.99 -4.18
C SER A 12 -11.50 5.00 -5.30
N TYR A 13 -10.44 5.57 -5.86
CA TYR A 13 -10.49 6.35 -7.10
C TYR A 13 -10.22 5.48 -8.33
N SER A 14 -10.76 5.87 -9.48
CA SER A 14 -10.54 5.17 -10.75
C SER A 14 -9.08 5.10 -11.18
N CYS A 15 -8.25 6.05 -10.74
CA CYS A 15 -6.81 6.08 -11.03
C CYS A 15 -5.98 5.14 -10.15
N ILE A 16 -6.58 4.49 -9.15
CA ILE A 16 -5.88 3.57 -8.23
C ILE A 16 -5.82 2.14 -8.82
N GLN A 17 -6.07 1.95 -10.11
CA GLN A 17 -6.02 0.62 -10.75
C GLN A 17 -4.65 -0.07 -10.69
N GLU A 18 -3.56 0.66 -10.43
CA GLU A 18 -2.21 0.12 -10.18
C GLU A 18 -2.13 -0.76 -8.91
N PHE A 19 -3.21 -0.81 -8.16
CA PHE A 19 -3.33 -1.44 -6.86
C PHE A 19 -3.99 -2.82 -6.97
N ASP A 20 -3.75 -3.61 -8.02
CA ASP A 20 -4.17 -5.04 -8.10
C ASP A 20 -3.64 -5.92 -6.94
N LYS A 21 -2.81 -5.35 -6.05
CA LYS A 21 -2.29 -5.94 -4.81
C LYS A 21 -2.88 -5.31 -3.53
N VAL A 22 -3.98 -4.55 -3.58
CA VAL A 22 -4.62 -3.88 -2.40
C VAL A 22 -4.66 -4.83 -1.24
N GLU A 23 -5.32 -5.98 -1.36
CA GLU A 23 -5.57 -6.88 -0.25
C GLU A 23 -4.31 -7.52 0.36
N LYS A 24 -3.14 -7.34 -0.25
CA LYS A 24 -1.85 -7.78 0.31
C LYS A 24 -1.19 -6.72 1.18
N ASN A 25 -1.33 -5.43 0.84
CA ASN A 25 -0.53 -4.35 1.41
C ASN A 25 -1.37 -3.17 1.93
N GLY A 26 -2.69 -3.23 1.78
CA GLY A 26 -3.61 -2.16 2.13
C GLY A 26 -5.07 -2.54 1.92
N LEU A 27 -5.96 -1.55 1.99
CA LEU A 27 -7.39 -1.71 1.81
C LEU A 27 -7.93 -0.50 1.04
N LEU A 28 -8.95 -0.70 0.20
CA LEU A 28 -9.68 0.39 -0.43
C LEU A 28 -11.02 0.58 0.25
N PHE A 29 -11.44 1.83 0.36
CA PHE A 29 -12.76 2.20 0.84
C PHE A 29 -13.35 3.29 -0.05
N SER A 30 -14.67 3.31 -0.18
CA SER A 30 -15.43 4.29 -0.96
C SER A 30 -16.34 5.14 -0.07
N SER A 31 -16.45 4.79 1.21
CA SER A 31 -17.29 5.50 2.18
C SER A 31 -16.66 5.58 3.56
N LEU A 32 -17.15 6.53 4.37
CA LEU A 32 -16.77 6.65 5.78
C LEU A 32 -17.09 5.38 6.57
N SER A 33 -18.23 4.75 6.27
CA SER A 33 -18.65 3.51 6.93
C SER A 33 -17.73 2.34 6.61
N GLU A 34 -17.29 2.23 5.36
CA GLU A 34 -16.29 1.21 4.98
C GLU A 34 -14.97 1.45 5.71
N LEU A 35 -14.45 2.67 5.72
CA LEU A 35 -13.21 2.98 6.47
C LEU A 35 -13.33 2.62 7.96
N ALA A 36 -14.47 2.96 8.59
CA ALA A 36 -14.71 2.62 9.99
C ALA A 36 -14.72 1.10 10.22
N ASN A 37 -15.38 0.35 9.34
CA ASN A 37 -15.43 -1.11 9.41
C ASN A 37 -14.05 -1.75 9.21
N GLU A 38 -13.26 -1.25 8.25
CA GLU A 38 -11.90 -1.73 8.03
C GLU A 38 -11.02 -1.49 9.27
N LEU A 39 -11.08 -0.31 9.88
CA LEU A 39 -10.35 -0.04 11.12
C LEU A 39 -10.78 -0.98 12.25
N LEU A 40 -12.08 -1.20 12.44
CA LEU A 40 -12.59 -2.14 13.44
C LEU A 40 -12.09 -3.57 13.18
N MET A 41 -12.08 -4.01 11.92
CA MET A 41 -11.57 -5.32 11.53
C MET A 41 -10.07 -5.45 11.82
N LEU A 42 -9.28 -4.45 11.43
CA LEU A 42 -7.82 -4.46 11.57
C LEU A 42 -7.35 -4.51 13.03
N PHE A 43 -8.04 -3.78 13.90
CA PHE A 43 -7.70 -3.68 15.33
C PHE A 43 -8.46 -4.67 16.21
N LYS A 44 -9.29 -5.55 15.63
CA LYS A 44 -9.98 -6.58 16.38
C LYS A 44 -8.96 -7.48 17.08
N GLY A 45 -9.11 -7.64 18.40
CA GLY A 45 -8.21 -8.46 19.21
C GLY A 45 -6.85 -7.82 19.49
N PHE A 46 -6.56 -6.60 19.04
CA PHE A 46 -5.31 -5.92 19.36
C PHE A 46 -5.19 -5.67 20.89
N PRO A 47 -4.02 -5.86 21.51
CA PRO A 47 -2.71 -6.17 20.91
C PRO A 47 -2.40 -7.66 20.72
N ASP A 48 -3.29 -8.57 21.09
CA ASP A 48 -2.95 -10.00 21.20
C ASP A 48 -3.26 -10.82 19.94
N GLU A 49 -4.36 -10.53 19.24
CA GLU A 49 -4.86 -11.31 18.10
C GLU A 49 -5.24 -10.43 16.88
N TYR A 50 -4.29 -9.69 16.31
CA TYR A 50 -4.51 -8.77 15.17
C TYR A 50 -4.06 -9.35 13.81
N ASN A 51 -4.60 -10.51 13.44
CA ASN A 51 -4.14 -11.27 12.26
C ASN A 51 -4.26 -10.49 10.93
N ALA A 52 -5.34 -9.73 10.72
CA ALA A 52 -5.55 -8.95 9.50
C ALA A 52 -4.49 -7.86 9.33
N LEU A 53 -4.27 -7.05 10.38
CA LEU A 53 -3.25 -6.00 10.37
C LEU A 53 -1.83 -6.58 10.23
N LYS A 54 -1.55 -7.73 10.86
CA LYS A 54 -0.26 -8.42 10.71
C LYS A 54 -0.02 -8.88 9.27
N SER A 55 -1.03 -9.41 8.60
CA SER A 55 -0.95 -9.80 7.19
C SER A 55 -0.65 -8.61 6.28
N LEU A 56 -1.37 -7.49 6.44
CA LEU A 56 -1.13 -6.28 5.65
C LEU A 56 0.26 -5.70 5.89
N ARG A 57 0.73 -5.71 7.14
CA ARG A 57 2.09 -5.28 7.49
C ARG A 57 3.14 -6.13 6.79
N ASN A 58 2.97 -7.45 6.77
CA ASN A 58 3.91 -8.35 6.12
C ASN A 58 3.97 -8.11 4.60
N GLY A 59 2.82 -7.92 3.95
CA GLY A 59 2.79 -7.59 2.52
C GLY A 59 3.45 -6.24 2.23
N ALA A 60 3.18 -5.22 3.04
CA ALA A 60 3.80 -3.91 2.90
C ALA A 60 5.34 -3.97 3.03
N LEU A 61 5.86 -4.78 3.96
CA LEU A 61 7.30 -5.00 4.11
C LEU A 61 7.92 -5.66 2.87
N VAL A 62 7.28 -6.69 2.33
CA VAL A 62 7.75 -7.35 1.10
C VAL A 62 7.83 -6.34 -0.05
N MET A 63 6.78 -5.55 -0.25
CA MET A 63 6.75 -4.54 -1.33
C MET A 63 7.79 -3.44 -1.14
N SER A 64 8.01 -2.99 0.09
CA SER A 64 8.98 -1.94 0.39
C SER A 64 10.43 -2.33 0.04
N SER A 65 10.72 -3.63 0.01
CA SER A 65 12.04 -4.14 -0.35
C SER A 65 12.27 -4.20 -1.86
N SER A 66 11.21 -4.35 -2.66
CA SER A 66 11.30 -4.52 -4.11
C SER A 66 11.08 -3.23 -4.92
N ALA A 67 10.29 -2.28 -4.40
CA ALA A 67 9.85 -1.10 -5.16
C ALA A 67 10.20 0.19 -4.40
N ARG A 68 11.50 0.50 -4.32
CA ARG A 68 12.00 1.74 -3.69
C ARG A 68 12.06 2.85 -4.72
N TRP A 69 11.74 4.06 -4.26
CA TRP A 69 11.75 5.26 -5.11
C TRP A 69 13.04 5.41 -5.91
N ASP A 70 14.20 5.26 -5.26
CA ASP A 70 15.49 5.48 -5.91
C ASP A 70 15.72 4.50 -7.07
N THR A 71 15.37 3.22 -6.88
CA THR A 71 15.48 2.19 -7.91
C THR A 71 14.52 2.45 -9.07
N GLU A 72 13.25 2.69 -8.77
CA GLU A 72 12.20 2.95 -9.78
C GLU A 72 12.50 4.24 -10.57
N TRP A 73 13.04 5.27 -9.90
CA TRP A 73 13.46 6.51 -10.54
C TRP A 73 14.60 6.27 -11.54
N GLU A 74 15.65 5.58 -11.11
CA GLU A 74 16.83 5.29 -11.94
C GLU A 74 16.47 4.40 -13.14
N GLU A 75 15.60 3.40 -12.95
CA GLU A 75 15.24 2.44 -14.00
C GLU A 75 14.21 2.99 -15.00
N HIS A 76 13.24 3.81 -14.55
CA HIS A 76 12.11 4.20 -15.40
C HIS A 76 12.03 5.69 -15.73
N ALA A 77 12.26 6.57 -14.76
CA ALA A 77 12.04 8.01 -14.95
C ALA A 77 13.28 8.72 -15.53
N LYS A 78 14.47 8.41 -15.00
CA LYS A 78 15.72 9.06 -15.38
C LYS A 78 16.09 8.90 -16.86
N PRO A 79 15.93 7.73 -17.52
CA PRO A 79 16.26 7.59 -18.94
C PRO A 79 15.46 8.54 -19.82
N LEU A 80 14.16 8.69 -19.54
CA LEU A 80 13.25 9.54 -20.31
C LEU A 80 13.61 11.03 -20.23
N ILE A 81 14.15 11.48 -19.10
CA ILE A 81 14.58 12.87 -18.91
C ILE A 81 15.95 13.10 -19.56
N SER A 82 16.82 12.08 -19.51
CA SER A 82 18.18 12.16 -20.03
C SER A 82 18.23 12.11 -21.56
N GLU A 83 17.24 11.51 -22.22
CA GLU A 83 17.12 11.47 -23.69
C GLU A 83 16.70 12.82 -24.31
N VAL A 84 16.18 13.76 -23.51
CA VAL A 84 15.69 15.06 -23.96
C VAL A 84 16.74 16.18 -23.80
N SER A 85 17.91 15.86 -23.22
CA SER A 85 19.05 16.78 -23.04
C SER A 85 20.13 16.54 -24.09
#